data_AF-A0AAJ0SF93-F1
#
_entry.id   AF-A0AAJ0SF93-F1
#
_cell.length_a   1.000
_cell.length_b   1.000
_cell.length_c   1.000
_cell.angle_alpha   90.00
_cell.angle_beta   90.00
_cell.angle_gamma   90.00
#
_symmetry.space_group_name_H-M   'P 1'
#
loop_
_entity.id
_entity.type
_entity.pdbx_description
1 polymer ?
#
loop_
_entity_poly.entity_id
_entity_poly.type
_entity_poly.pdbx_seq_one_letter_code
_entity_poly.pdbx_strand_id
1 'polypeptide(L)'
;MIFESWLQQLSQFNLLTLFIFFLAENAILLFLSIMLGKIIEYENTTLDKKDRKWIFSTLICNTLITLLGYELYYFGIMKVNFTPSLLSIVSDTLLLIFIMDFFMFCFHYLVHKLKWFYPIHQLHHTHVETSVYSLLVLHPIETFGFGIIWLFSITIFQFNFISIIIYLVLNLLYGIFGHLKTDIFPDFWYKSRLTNWISTTKFHSDHHKNESHNFGFYFTIWDKIFKTTI
;
A
#
# COMPACT_ATOMS: atom_id res chain seq x y z
N MET A 1 -22.99 -9.03 8.88
CA MET A 1 -24.01 -9.97 8.39
C MET A 1 -23.78 -10.45 6.96
N ILE A 2 -23.98 -9.68 5.86
CA ILE A 2 -23.77 -10.24 4.49
C ILE A 2 -22.28 -10.50 4.17
N PHE A 3 -21.39 -9.52 4.43
CA PHE A 3 -19.95 -9.72 4.15
C PHE A 3 -19.31 -10.77 5.05
N GLU A 4 -19.73 -10.82 6.31
CA GLU A 4 -19.31 -11.83 7.27
C GLU A 4 -19.74 -13.24 6.81
N SER A 5 -20.98 -13.39 6.30
CA SER A 5 -21.44 -14.67 5.78
C SER A 5 -20.71 -15.08 4.50
N TRP A 6 -20.30 -14.13 3.65
CA TRP A 6 -19.47 -14.41 2.48
C TRP A 6 -18.08 -14.95 2.86
N LEU A 7 -17.41 -14.35 3.84
CA LEU A 7 -16.12 -14.86 4.34
C LEU A 7 -16.26 -16.25 4.96
N GLN A 8 -17.37 -16.52 5.65
CA GLN A 8 -17.67 -17.85 6.17
C GLN A 8 -17.90 -18.86 5.03
N GLN A 9 -18.56 -18.48 3.94
CA GLN A 9 -18.75 -19.35 2.78
C GLN A 9 -17.43 -19.75 2.12
N LEU A 10 -16.37 -18.95 2.22
CA LEU A 10 -15.07 -19.33 1.67
C LEU A 10 -14.48 -20.58 2.35
N SER A 11 -14.89 -20.89 3.58
CA SER A 11 -14.36 -22.02 4.35
C SER A 11 -14.73 -23.39 3.77
N GLN A 12 -15.68 -23.44 2.83
CA GLN A 12 -16.06 -24.67 2.14
C GLN A 12 -15.05 -25.09 1.05
N PHE A 13 -14.15 -24.19 0.66
CA PHE A 13 -13.18 -24.41 -0.40
C PHE A 13 -11.81 -24.83 0.15
N ASN A 14 -11.07 -25.63 -0.61
CA ASN A 14 -9.70 -25.98 -0.26
C ASN A 14 -8.73 -24.82 -0.57
N LEU A 15 -7.51 -24.90 -0.04
CA LEU A 15 -6.47 -23.88 -0.20
C LEU A 15 -6.14 -23.56 -1.67
N LEU A 16 -6.16 -24.54 -2.57
CA LEU A 16 -5.88 -24.29 -3.99
C LEU A 16 -6.99 -23.46 -4.65
N THR A 17 -8.24 -23.76 -4.36
CA THR A 17 -9.38 -22.99 -4.85
C THR A 17 -9.37 -21.57 -4.28
N LEU A 18 -9.08 -21.41 -2.98
CA LEU A 18 -8.93 -20.10 -2.35
C LEU A 18 -7.78 -19.30 -2.96
N PHE A 19 -6.63 -19.94 -3.22
CA PHE A 19 -5.50 -19.32 -3.89
C PHE A 19 -5.89 -18.80 -5.29
N ILE A 20 -6.58 -19.61 -6.10
CA ILE A 20 -7.04 -19.19 -7.43
C ILE A 20 -8.02 -18.01 -7.34
N PHE A 21 -8.94 -18.04 -6.37
CA PHE A 21 -9.90 -16.96 -6.15
C PHE A 21 -9.18 -15.65 -5.77
N PHE A 22 -8.30 -15.69 -4.78
CA PHE A 22 -7.53 -14.50 -4.35
C PHE A 22 -6.52 -14.04 -5.40
N LEU A 23 -6.01 -14.94 -6.25
CA LEU A 23 -5.19 -14.58 -7.40
C LEU A 23 -5.98 -13.76 -8.41
N ALA A 24 -7.22 -14.17 -8.71
CA ALA A 24 -8.10 -13.43 -9.61
C ALA A 24 -8.45 -12.05 -9.04
N GLU A 25 -8.79 -11.97 -7.74
CA GLU A 25 -9.05 -10.71 -7.04
C GLU A 25 -7.85 -9.75 -7.13
N ASN A 26 -6.65 -10.20 -6.75
CA ASN A 26 -5.44 -9.38 -6.79
C ASN A 26 -5.04 -9.01 -8.23
N ALA A 27 -5.29 -9.88 -9.21
CA ALA A 27 -5.05 -9.58 -10.62
C ALA A 27 -5.99 -8.48 -11.13
N ILE A 28 -7.25 -8.47 -10.68
CA ILE A 28 -8.21 -7.40 -10.98
C ILE A 28 -7.74 -6.09 -10.36
N LEU A 29 -7.33 -6.08 -9.09
CA LEU A 29 -6.82 -4.87 -8.42
C LEU A 29 -5.58 -4.31 -9.13
N LEU A 30 -4.66 -5.19 -9.52
CA LEU A 30 -3.47 -4.81 -10.31
C LEU A 30 -3.85 -4.26 -11.69
N PHE A 31 -4.82 -4.86 -12.37
CA PHE A 31 -5.30 -4.35 -13.65
C PHE A 31 -5.95 -2.97 -13.50
N LEU A 32 -6.81 -2.80 -12.49
CA LEU A 32 -7.47 -1.52 -12.20
C LEU A 32 -6.46 -0.43 -11.84
N SER A 33 -5.41 -0.75 -11.08
CA SER A 33 -4.37 0.21 -10.73
C SER A 33 -3.65 0.73 -11.96
N ILE A 34 -3.23 -0.17 -12.85
CA ILE A 34 -2.58 0.17 -14.13
C ILE A 34 -3.53 0.96 -15.02
N MET A 35 -4.80 0.56 -15.11
CA MET A 35 -5.81 1.26 -15.90
C MET A 35 -6.03 2.69 -15.40
N LEU A 36 -6.17 2.88 -14.09
CA LEU A 36 -6.31 4.21 -13.47
C LEU A 36 -5.06 5.07 -13.72
N GLY A 37 -3.86 4.52 -13.52
CA GLY A 37 -2.63 5.22 -13.84
C GLY A 37 -2.55 5.63 -15.31
N LYS A 38 -3.00 4.78 -16.24
CA LYS A 38 -3.09 5.08 -17.68
C LYS A 38 -4.10 6.16 -18.03
N ILE A 39 -5.23 6.21 -17.32
CA ILE A 39 -6.25 7.26 -17.50
C ILE A 39 -5.70 8.61 -17.05
N ILE A 40 -4.94 8.64 -15.95
CA ILE A 40 -4.38 9.88 -15.40
C ILE A 40 -3.15 10.33 -16.20
N GLU A 41 -2.26 9.41 -16.56
CA GLU A 41 -0.98 9.72 -17.19
C GLU A 41 -0.59 8.69 -18.27
N TYR A 42 -1.24 8.75 -19.43
CA TYR A 42 -1.01 7.77 -20.50
C TYR A 42 0.45 7.70 -20.98
N GLU A 43 1.09 8.85 -21.25
CA GLU A 43 2.39 8.92 -21.93
C GLU A 43 3.55 8.30 -21.11
N ASN A 44 3.45 8.31 -19.77
CA ASN A 44 4.50 7.81 -18.87
C ASN A 44 4.22 6.40 -18.34
N THR A 45 3.24 5.67 -18.92
CA THR A 45 2.88 4.31 -18.53
C THR A 45 3.38 3.27 -19.54
N THR A 46 4.69 3.22 -19.73
CA THR A 46 5.36 2.19 -20.54
C THR A 46 5.93 1.09 -19.64
N LEU A 47 5.62 -0.17 -19.96
CA LEU A 47 6.10 -1.33 -19.18
C LEU A 47 7.37 -1.90 -19.80
N ASP A 48 8.49 -1.84 -19.06
CA ASP A 48 9.71 -2.55 -19.45
C ASP A 48 9.48 -4.08 -19.36
N LYS A 49 10.06 -4.81 -20.32
CA LYS A 49 10.00 -6.28 -20.34
C LYS A 49 10.66 -6.88 -19.11
N LYS A 50 11.73 -6.25 -18.59
CA LYS A 50 12.47 -6.75 -17.42
C LYS A 50 11.63 -6.70 -16.12
N ASP A 51 10.64 -5.81 -16.06
CA ASP A 51 9.81 -5.56 -14.88
C ASP A 51 8.64 -6.52 -14.75
N ARG A 52 8.24 -7.16 -15.86
CA ARG A 52 7.11 -8.10 -15.90
C ARG A 52 7.21 -9.20 -14.84
N LYS A 53 8.42 -9.74 -14.62
CA LYS A 53 8.66 -10.78 -13.62
C LYS A 53 8.44 -10.26 -12.19
N TRP A 54 8.80 -9.01 -11.92
CA TRP A 54 8.65 -8.39 -10.61
C TRP A 54 7.19 -8.05 -10.33
N ILE A 55 6.48 -7.51 -11.32
CA ILE A 55 5.04 -7.29 -11.24
C ILE A 55 4.30 -8.61 -10.99
N PHE A 56 4.66 -9.67 -11.72
CA PHE A 56 4.10 -11.01 -11.47
C PHE A 56 4.45 -11.52 -10.07
N SER A 57 5.68 -11.31 -9.60
CA SER A 57 6.07 -11.68 -8.25
C SER A 57 5.27 -10.93 -7.19
N THR A 58 5.06 -9.62 -7.36
CA THR A 58 4.23 -8.79 -6.47
C THR A 58 2.80 -9.30 -6.43
N LEU A 59 2.22 -9.68 -7.59
CA LEU A 59 0.90 -10.30 -7.66
C LEU A 59 0.83 -11.58 -6.82
N ILE A 60 1.79 -12.51 -7.00
CA ILE A 60 1.83 -13.76 -6.23
C ILE A 60 2.02 -13.51 -4.74
N CYS A 61 2.92 -12.59 -4.35
CA CYS A 61 3.13 -12.21 -2.95
C CYS A 61 1.84 -11.66 -2.33
N ASN A 62 1.17 -10.73 -3.00
CA ASN A 62 -0.10 -10.16 -2.52
C ASN A 62 -1.18 -11.23 -2.39
N THR A 63 -1.29 -12.16 -3.34
CA THR A 63 -2.20 -13.31 -3.23
C THR A 63 -1.90 -14.17 -2.00
N LEU A 64 -0.62 -14.46 -1.72
CA LEU A 64 -0.22 -15.22 -0.53
C LEU A 64 -0.51 -14.46 0.76
N ILE A 65 -0.33 -13.14 0.78
CA ILE A 65 -0.67 -12.27 1.92
C ILE A 65 -2.19 -12.27 2.14
N THR A 66 -3.01 -12.15 1.10
CA THR A 66 -4.47 -12.22 1.19
C THR A 66 -4.92 -13.59 1.72
N LEU A 67 -4.36 -14.67 1.18
CA LEU A 67 -4.64 -16.04 1.66
C LEU A 67 -4.24 -16.20 3.13
N LEU A 68 -3.06 -15.74 3.52
CA LEU A 68 -2.63 -15.77 4.92
C LEU A 68 -3.56 -14.96 5.83
N GLY A 69 -3.98 -13.77 5.40
CA GLY A 69 -4.95 -12.97 6.15
C GLY A 69 -6.29 -13.68 6.33
N TYR A 70 -6.77 -14.36 5.28
CA TYR A 70 -7.97 -15.19 5.38
C TYR A 70 -7.80 -16.35 6.37
N GLU A 71 -6.69 -17.08 6.32
CA GLU A 71 -6.41 -18.18 7.26
C GLU A 71 -6.32 -17.67 8.71
N LEU A 72 -5.64 -16.54 8.95
CA LEU A 72 -5.59 -15.91 10.27
C LEU A 72 -6.99 -15.55 10.78
N TYR A 73 -7.86 -15.06 9.92
CA TYR A 73 -9.25 -14.78 10.25
C TYR A 73 -10.05 -16.05 10.53
N TYR A 74 -9.91 -17.08 9.68
CA TYR A 74 -10.61 -18.35 9.79
C TYR A 74 -10.27 -19.09 11.09
N PHE A 75 -8.99 -19.12 11.48
CA PHE A 75 -8.55 -19.69 12.75
C PHE A 75 -8.83 -18.80 13.98
N GLY A 76 -9.45 -17.63 13.79
CA GLY A 76 -9.82 -16.71 14.87
C GLY A 76 -8.64 -15.97 15.51
N ILE A 77 -7.46 -16.01 14.89
CA ILE A 77 -6.27 -15.25 15.32
C ILE A 77 -6.49 -13.77 15.00
N MET A 78 -6.92 -13.47 13.78
CA MET A 78 -7.36 -12.14 13.36
C MET A 78 -8.87 -12.02 13.54
N LYS A 79 -9.34 -10.93 14.15
CA LYS A 79 -10.77 -10.62 14.29
C LYS A 79 -11.10 -9.34 13.53
N VAL A 80 -12.26 -9.32 12.90
CA VAL A 80 -12.75 -8.17 12.13
C VAL A 80 -14.12 -7.79 12.68
N ASN A 81 -14.33 -6.50 12.91
CA ASN A 81 -15.61 -5.99 13.40
C ASN A 81 -16.58 -5.75 12.24
N PHE A 82 -17.73 -6.41 12.26
CA PHE A 82 -18.78 -6.26 11.22
C PHE A 82 -19.96 -5.38 11.65
N THR A 83 -19.84 -4.68 12.79
CA THR A 83 -20.91 -3.84 13.33
C THR A 83 -21.10 -2.59 12.45
N PRO A 84 -22.32 -2.28 11.97
CA PRO A 84 -22.57 -1.13 11.10
C PRO A 84 -22.69 0.16 11.93
N SER A 85 -21.57 0.64 12.50
CA SER A 85 -21.52 1.87 13.28
C SER A 85 -20.67 2.92 12.56
N LEU A 86 -21.26 4.07 12.21
CA LEU A 86 -20.55 5.17 11.55
C LEU A 86 -19.35 5.65 12.38
N LEU A 87 -19.51 5.73 13.72
CA LEU A 87 -18.43 6.13 14.60
C LEU A 87 -17.24 5.16 14.53
N SER A 88 -17.51 3.85 14.61
CA SER A 88 -16.46 2.82 14.44
C SER A 88 -15.83 2.89 13.07
N ILE A 89 -16.62 3.06 12.01
CA ILE A 89 -16.07 3.14 10.65
C ILE A 89 -15.10 4.32 10.52
N VAL A 90 -15.50 5.51 10.99
CA VAL A 90 -14.67 6.71 10.89
C VAL A 90 -13.45 6.60 11.81
N SER A 91 -13.62 6.22 13.08
CA SER A 91 -12.49 6.10 14.02
C SER A 91 -11.46 5.08 13.56
N ASP A 92 -11.93 3.91 13.09
CA ASP A 92 -11.06 2.81 12.68
C ASP A 92 -10.35 3.14 11.38
N THR A 93 -11.01 3.88 10.46
CA THR A 93 -10.35 4.34 9.22
C THR A 93 -9.22 5.32 9.55
N LEU A 94 -9.48 6.32 10.39
CA LEU A 94 -8.46 7.31 10.78
C LEU A 94 -7.30 6.64 11.54
N LEU A 95 -7.61 5.73 12.45
CA LEU A 95 -6.61 4.99 13.22
C LEU A 95 -5.76 4.09 12.31
N LEU A 96 -6.39 3.36 11.39
CA LEU A 96 -5.71 2.49 10.45
C LEU A 96 -4.79 3.28 9.50
N ILE A 97 -5.25 4.42 8.96
CA ILE A 97 -4.40 5.33 8.16
C ILE A 97 -3.19 5.76 8.98
N PHE A 98 -3.38 6.23 10.21
CA PHE A 98 -2.30 6.74 11.05
C PHE A 98 -1.26 5.66 11.40
N ILE A 99 -1.72 4.46 11.81
CA ILE A 99 -0.85 3.34 12.16
C ILE A 99 -0.07 2.85 10.94
N MET A 100 -0.74 2.68 9.81
CA MET A 100 -0.10 2.23 8.58
C MET A 100 0.89 3.27 8.07
N ASP A 101 0.56 4.55 8.11
CA ASP A 101 1.49 5.63 7.75
C ASP A 101 2.77 5.60 8.59
N PHE A 102 2.63 5.44 9.91
CA PHE A 102 3.76 5.34 10.82
C PHE A 102 4.64 4.11 10.51
N PHE A 103 4.04 2.93 10.36
CA PHE A 103 4.82 1.72 10.08
C PHE A 103 5.45 1.74 8.70
N MET A 104 4.77 2.31 7.69
CA MET A 104 5.35 2.50 6.37
C MET A 104 6.53 3.47 6.43
N PHE A 105 6.41 4.59 7.14
CA PHE A 105 7.54 5.49 7.38
C PHE A 105 8.70 4.75 8.07
N CYS A 106 8.45 3.98 9.13
CA CYS A 106 9.50 3.23 9.82
C CYS A 106 10.16 2.21 8.90
N PHE A 107 9.39 1.43 8.16
CA PHE A 107 9.91 0.46 7.20
C PHE A 107 10.78 1.16 6.15
N HIS A 108 10.26 2.22 5.55
CA HIS A 108 10.91 2.97 4.48
C HIS A 108 12.19 3.66 4.97
N TYR A 109 12.14 4.31 6.13
CA TYR A 109 13.32 4.90 6.78
C TYR A 109 14.37 3.83 7.07
N LEU A 110 13.98 2.68 7.64
CA LEU A 110 14.92 1.62 8.02
C LEU A 110 15.55 0.94 6.80
N VAL A 111 14.82 0.68 5.70
CA VAL A 111 15.43 0.12 4.49
C VAL A 111 16.52 1.03 3.94
N HIS A 112 16.34 2.35 4.00
CA HIS A 112 17.35 3.30 3.53
C HIS A 112 18.51 3.53 4.51
N LYS A 113 18.25 3.48 5.81
CA LYS A 113 19.31 3.71 6.83
C LYS A 113 20.16 2.48 7.11
N LEU A 114 19.59 1.28 7.02
CA LEU A 114 20.30 0.03 7.31
C LEU A 114 20.92 -0.53 6.02
N LYS A 115 22.25 -0.45 5.90
CA LYS A 115 23.00 -0.87 4.68
C LYS A 115 22.70 -2.30 4.21
N TRP A 116 22.43 -3.22 5.15
CA TRP A 116 22.10 -4.60 4.83
C TRP A 116 20.65 -4.80 4.41
N PHE A 117 19.78 -3.83 4.70
CA PHE A 117 18.35 -3.88 4.39
C PHE A 117 18.05 -3.19 3.05
N TYR A 118 18.78 -2.11 2.73
CA TYR A 118 18.66 -1.35 1.48
C TYR A 118 18.56 -2.18 0.18
N PRO A 119 19.31 -3.28 -0.02
CA PRO A 119 19.24 -4.04 -1.26
C PRO A 119 17.83 -4.51 -1.65
N ILE A 120 16.91 -4.67 -0.69
CA ILE A 120 15.53 -5.06 -1.02
C ILE A 120 14.73 -3.93 -1.66
N HIS A 121 15.03 -2.67 -1.32
CA HIS A 121 14.32 -1.50 -1.82
C HIS A 121 15.03 -0.86 -3.01
N GLN A 122 16.30 -1.21 -3.25
CA GLN A 122 17.06 -0.76 -4.42
C GLN A 122 16.35 -1.08 -5.74
N LEU A 123 15.65 -2.22 -5.85
CA LEU A 123 14.88 -2.57 -7.05
C LEU A 123 13.83 -1.50 -7.36
N HIS A 124 13.12 -1.02 -6.35
CA HIS A 124 12.13 0.04 -6.48
C HIS A 124 12.76 1.35 -7.00
N HIS A 125 13.93 1.72 -6.47
CA HIS A 125 14.71 2.90 -6.88
C HIS A 125 15.38 2.80 -8.25
N THR A 126 15.34 1.65 -8.91
CA THR A 126 15.74 1.59 -10.33
C THR A 126 14.82 2.42 -11.23
N HIS A 127 13.65 2.84 -10.73
CA HIS A 127 12.69 3.72 -11.36
C HIS A 127 12.79 5.18 -10.86
N VAL A 128 13.93 5.84 -11.11
CA VAL A 128 14.15 7.25 -10.71
C VAL A 128 13.03 8.18 -11.19
N GLU A 129 12.53 7.94 -12.41
CA GLU A 129 11.27 8.52 -12.89
C GLU A 129 10.14 7.53 -12.62
N THR A 130 9.29 7.88 -11.65
CA THR A 130 8.21 7.02 -11.19
C THR A 130 7.08 6.90 -12.21
N SER A 131 6.37 5.77 -12.17
CA SER A 131 5.13 5.56 -12.92
C SER A 131 4.21 4.60 -12.17
N VAL A 132 3.00 4.36 -12.67
CA VAL A 132 2.12 3.32 -12.12
C VAL A 132 2.78 1.93 -12.05
N TYR A 133 3.75 1.65 -12.91
CA TYR A 133 4.47 0.38 -12.90
C TYR A 133 5.52 0.31 -11.80
N SER A 134 6.18 1.43 -11.45
CA SER A 134 7.19 1.43 -10.37
C SER A 134 6.56 1.13 -9.00
N LEU A 135 5.28 1.45 -8.81
CA LEU A 135 4.48 1.02 -7.66
C LEU A 135 4.41 -0.51 -7.52
N LEU A 136 4.50 -1.25 -8.64
CA LEU A 136 4.32 -2.71 -8.70
C LEU A 136 5.65 -3.46 -8.78
N VAL A 137 6.75 -2.77 -9.05
CA VAL A 137 8.10 -3.34 -9.14
C VAL A 137 8.74 -3.28 -7.75
N LEU A 138 8.44 -4.29 -6.95
CA LEU A 138 8.91 -4.43 -5.57
C LEU A 138 9.64 -5.76 -5.41
N HIS A 139 10.61 -5.78 -4.49
CA HIS A 139 11.26 -7.03 -4.12
C HIS A 139 10.29 -7.89 -3.29
N PRO A 140 10.28 -9.23 -3.40
CA PRO A 140 9.34 -10.08 -2.65
C PRO A 140 9.37 -9.84 -1.13
N ILE A 141 10.56 -9.65 -0.56
CA ILE A 141 10.74 -9.36 0.87
C ILE A 141 10.10 -8.02 1.25
N GLU A 142 10.16 -7.03 0.37
CA GLU A 142 9.53 -5.74 0.58
C GLU A 142 8.00 -5.87 0.55
N THR A 143 7.45 -6.56 -0.45
CA THR A 143 6.01 -6.84 -0.55
C THR A 143 5.50 -7.58 0.69
N PHE A 144 6.20 -8.62 1.14
CA PHE A 144 5.87 -9.32 2.39
C PHE A 144 6.04 -8.44 3.63
N GLY A 145 7.04 -7.55 3.67
CA GLY A 145 7.21 -6.59 4.75
C GLY A 145 5.97 -5.71 4.95
N PHE A 146 5.48 -5.10 3.87
CA PHE A 146 4.24 -4.33 3.90
C PHE A 146 3.02 -5.20 4.22
N GLY A 147 2.94 -6.40 3.66
CA GLY A 147 1.87 -7.37 3.95
C GLY A 147 1.82 -7.80 5.42
N ILE A 148 2.97 -7.99 6.06
CA ILE A 148 3.06 -8.34 7.48
C ILE A 148 2.62 -7.16 8.35
N ILE A 149 3.06 -5.93 8.05
CA ILE A 149 2.60 -4.72 8.74
C ILE A 149 1.08 -4.60 8.67
N TRP A 150 0.51 -4.85 7.48
CA TRP A 150 -0.94 -4.85 7.24
C TRP A 150 -1.67 -5.88 8.11
N LEU A 151 -1.28 -7.16 8.03
CA LEU A 151 -1.92 -8.24 8.78
C LEU A 151 -1.74 -8.07 10.30
N PHE A 152 -0.55 -7.63 10.73
CA PHE A 152 -0.27 -7.30 12.13
C PHE A 152 -1.21 -6.22 12.65
N SER A 153 -1.38 -5.14 11.91
CA SER A 153 -2.24 -4.02 12.31
C SER A 153 -3.70 -4.46 12.48
N ILE A 154 -4.26 -5.22 11.53
CA ILE A 154 -5.65 -5.70 11.67
C ILE A 154 -5.78 -6.67 12.85
N THR A 155 -4.82 -7.56 13.02
CA THR A 155 -4.85 -8.58 14.09
C THR A 155 -4.88 -7.94 15.48
N ILE A 156 -4.09 -6.88 15.71
CA ILE A 156 -3.99 -6.22 17.01
C ILE A 156 -5.21 -5.33 17.30
N PHE A 157 -5.67 -4.56 16.32
CA PHE A 157 -6.66 -3.50 16.55
C PHE A 157 -8.10 -3.87 16.20
N GLN A 158 -8.33 -4.98 15.49
CA GLN A 158 -9.67 -5.52 15.19
C GLN A 158 -10.61 -4.53 14.50
N PHE A 159 -10.10 -3.88 13.46
CA PHE A 159 -10.81 -2.82 12.75
C PHE A 159 -12.15 -3.25 12.15
N ASN A 160 -13.02 -2.27 11.95
CA ASN A 160 -14.24 -2.44 11.17
C ASN A 160 -13.94 -2.90 9.74
N PHE A 161 -14.73 -3.85 9.24
CA PHE A 161 -14.62 -4.38 7.88
C PHE A 161 -14.72 -3.26 6.83
N ILE A 162 -15.66 -2.31 6.99
CA ILE A 162 -15.82 -1.22 6.03
C ILE A 162 -14.60 -0.30 6.05
N SER A 163 -14.00 -0.05 7.23
CA SER A 163 -12.77 0.75 7.35
C SER A 163 -11.59 0.09 6.66
N ILE A 164 -11.46 -1.23 6.75
CA ILE A 164 -10.46 -2.02 6.00
C ILE A 164 -10.61 -1.80 4.49
N ILE A 165 -11.85 -1.87 3.97
CA ILE A 165 -12.11 -1.63 2.54
C ILE A 165 -11.81 -0.18 2.15
N ILE A 166 -12.26 0.80 2.94
CA ILE A 166 -11.97 2.22 2.69
C ILE A 166 -10.46 2.45 2.66
N TYR A 167 -9.73 1.92 3.64
CA TYR A 167 -8.28 2.02 3.70
C TYR A 167 -7.61 1.41 2.47
N LEU A 168 -8.01 0.20 2.04
CA LEU A 168 -7.43 -0.44 0.85
C LEU A 168 -7.63 0.40 -0.42
N VAL A 169 -8.81 1.02 -0.57
CA VAL A 169 -9.09 1.94 -1.69
C VAL A 169 -8.22 3.19 -1.59
N LEU A 170 -8.15 3.83 -0.42
CA LEU A 170 -7.33 5.02 -0.22
C LEU A 170 -5.84 4.72 -0.45
N ASN A 171 -5.34 3.59 0.07
CA ASN A 171 -3.97 3.14 -0.10
C ASN A 171 -3.62 2.90 -1.57
N LEU A 172 -4.53 2.28 -2.32
CA LEU A 172 -4.36 2.07 -3.76
C LEU A 172 -4.28 3.41 -4.50
N LEU A 173 -5.24 4.31 -4.26
CA LEU A 173 -5.27 5.63 -4.90
C LEU A 173 -4.02 6.45 -4.58
N TYR A 174 -3.63 6.48 -3.31
CA TYR A 174 -2.47 7.24 -2.86
C TYR A 174 -1.16 6.65 -3.36
N GLY A 175 -1.05 5.32 -3.43
CA GLY A 175 0.07 4.64 -4.06
C GLY A 175 0.20 5.00 -5.55
N ILE A 176 -0.91 5.08 -6.28
CA ILE A 176 -0.91 5.54 -7.68
C ILE A 176 -0.45 7.01 -7.73
N PHE A 177 -1.09 7.90 -6.97
CA PHE A 177 -0.79 9.34 -7.00
C PHE A 177 0.66 9.65 -6.63
N GLY A 178 1.20 8.98 -5.62
CA GLY A 178 2.60 9.13 -5.20
C GLY A 178 3.61 8.73 -6.28
N HIS A 179 3.25 7.82 -7.19
CA HIS A 179 4.14 7.32 -8.24
C HIS A 179 3.85 7.85 -9.64
N LEU A 180 2.90 8.78 -9.80
CA LEU A 180 2.79 9.50 -11.07
C LEU A 180 4.08 10.25 -11.35
N LYS A 181 4.40 10.46 -12.63
CA LYS A 181 5.55 11.31 -13.00
C LYS A 181 5.15 12.78 -12.94
N THR A 182 3.94 13.09 -13.38
CA THR A 182 3.37 14.45 -13.34
C THR A 182 2.72 14.70 -12.00
N ASP A 183 3.11 15.80 -11.37
CA ASP A 183 2.51 16.24 -10.13
C ASP A 183 1.08 16.75 -10.38
N ILE A 184 0.11 16.07 -9.75
CA ILE A 184 -1.32 16.39 -9.87
C ILE A 184 -1.81 17.29 -8.73
N PHE A 185 -0.94 17.63 -7.78
CA PHE A 185 -1.29 18.47 -6.64
C PHE A 185 -1.16 19.97 -7.00
N PRO A 186 -2.11 20.82 -6.59
CA PRO A 186 -2.05 22.25 -6.89
C PRO A 186 -0.97 22.96 -6.06
N ASP A 187 -0.40 24.05 -6.58
CA ASP A 187 0.68 24.81 -5.93
C ASP A 187 0.41 25.21 -4.47
N PHE A 188 -0.86 25.49 -4.13
CA PHE A 188 -1.22 25.88 -2.75
C PHE A 188 -1.03 24.73 -1.76
N TRP A 189 -1.05 23.48 -2.23
CA TRP A 189 -0.92 22.28 -1.38
C TRP A 189 0.41 22.27 -0.62
N TYR A 190 1.46 22.77 -1.28
CA TYR A 190 2.82 22.87 -0.77
C TYR A 190 3.03 24.00 0.24
N LYS A 191 2.31 25.12 0.06
CA LYS A 191 2.52 26.35 0.84
C LYS A 191 1.56 26.47 2.02
N SER A 192 0.41 25.82 1.96
CA SER A 192 -0.63 25.93 2.98
C SER A 192 -0.29 25.12 4.22
N ARG A 193 -0.41 25.74 5.40
CA ARG A 193 -0.29 25.05 6.70
C ARG A 193 -1.35 23.96 6.89
N LEU A 194 -2.44 24.00 6.13
CA LEU A 194 -3.54 23.04 6.22
C LEU A 194 -3.27 21.76 5.41
N THR A 195 -2.32 21.76 4.48
CA THR A 195 -2.08 20.63 3.56
C THR A 195 -0.62 20.23 3.46
N ASN A 196 0.33 21.07 3.87
CA ASN A 196 1.78 20.80 3.79
C ASN A 196 2.27 19.65 4.71
N TRP A 197 1.35 19.01 5.44
CA TRP A 197 1.59 17.80 6.22
C TRP A 197 1.13 16.53 5.50
N ILE A 198 0.48 16.67 4.34
CA ILE A 198 0.10 15.60 3.42
C ILE A 198 1.21 15.51 2.35
N SER A 199 1.73 14.32 2.10
CA SER A 199 2.71 14.09 1.04
C SER A 199 2.07 14.28 -0.34
N THR A 200 2.87 14.37 -1.40
CA THR A 200 2.38 14.57 -2.77
C THR A 200 3.17 13.71 -3.74
N THR A 201 2.75 13.70 -5.01
CA THR A 201 3.53 13.12 -6.10
C THR A 201 4.95 13.68 -6.13
N LYS A 202 5.09 15.01 -6.00
CA LYS A 202 6.40 15.65 -5.93
C LYS A 202 7.24 15.18 -4.74
N PHE A 203 6.63 15.02 -3.56
CA PHE A 203 7.34 14.57 -2.36
C PHE A 203 8.03 13.22 -2.56
N HIS A 204 7.32 12.25 -3.14
CA HIS A 204 7.86 10.91 -3.43
C HIS A 204 8.77 10.89 -4.67
N SER A 205 8.47 11.67 -5.70
CA SER A 205 9.38 11.83 -6.84
C SER A 205 10.74 12.41 -6.42
N ASP A 206 10.75 13.39 -5.52
CA ASP A 206 11.99 13.96 -4.98
C ASP A 206 12.74 12.93 -4.11
N HIS A 207 12.04 12.01 -3.43
CA HIS A 207 12.65 10.87 -2.73
C HIS A 207 13.37 9.92 -3.70
N HIS A 208 12.75 9.53 -4.81
CA HIS A 208 13.37 8.70 -5.85
C HIS A 208 14.62 9.33 -6.48
N LYS A 209 14.76 10.66 -6.39
CA LYS A 209 15.95 11.41 -6.83
C LYS A 209 16.99 11.59 -5.71
N ASN A 210 16.56 11.53 -4.46
CA ASN A 210 17.38 11.69 -3.27
C ASN A 210 16.90 10.75 -2.16
N GLU A 211 17.39 9.52 -2.22
CA GLU A 211 16.99 8.38 -1.36
C GLU A 211 17.29 8.61 0.15
N SER A 212 17.93 9.72 0.52
CA SER A 212 18.25 10.05 1.92
C SER A 212 17.15 10.82 2.67
N HIS A 213 16.08 11.23 1.99
CA HIS A 213 15.04 12.15 2.50
C HIS A 213 13.64 11.69 2.09
N ASN A 214 12.59 12.29 2.66
CA ASN A 214 11.18 12.12 2.29
C ASN A 214 10.67 10.66 2.33
N PHE A 215 10.65 10.06 3.52
CA PHE A 215 10.25 8.65 3.70
C PHE A 215 8.76 8.42 3.96
N GLY A 216 8.00 9.45 4.33
CA GLY A 216 6.58 9.37 4.64
C GLY A 216 5.73 8.95 3.44
N PHE A 217 4.67 8.19 3.69
CA PHE A 217 3.76 7.72 2.63
C PHE A 217 2.57 8.67 2.44
N TYR A 218 1.70 8.84 3.44
CA TYR A 218 0.58 9.78 3.41
C TYR A 218 0.93 11.12 4.03
N PHE A 219 1.70 11.10 5.12
CA PHE A 219 2.00 12.31 5.89
C PHE A 219 3.49 12.60 5.96
N THR A 220 3.83 13.90 5.95
CA THR A 220 5.22 14.39 6.11
C THR A 220 5.59 14.63 7.57
N ILE A 221 4.66 14.32 8.50
CA ILE A 221 4.81 14.61 9.94
C ILE A 221 6.02 13.86 10.51
N TRP A 222 6.19 12.59 10.14
CA TRP A 222 7.32 11.78 10.59
C TRP A 222 8.64 12.33 10.05
N ASP A 223 8.70 12.72 8.78
CA ASP A 223 9.89 13.35 8.22
C ASP A 223 10.26 14.65 8.93
N LYS A 224 9.27 15.46 9.34
CA LYS A 224 9.51 16.67 10.12
C LYS A 224 10.07 16.35 11.52
N ILE A 225 9.56 15.30 12.17
CA ILE A 225 10.04 14.84 13.48
C ILE A 225 11.48 14.31 13.40
N PHE A 226 11.76 13.47 12.39
CA PHE A 226 13.07 12.84 12.20
C PHE A 226 14.06 13.70 11.39
N LYS A 227 13.63 14.88 10.95
CA LYS A 227 14.41 15.84 10.14
C LYS A 227 14.93 15.24 8.84
N THR A 228 14.04 14.57 8.12
CA THR A 228 14.31 13.92 6.82
C THR A 228 13.55 14.57 5.67
N THR A 229 12.86 15.69 5.87
CA THR A 229 12.29 16.48 4.76
C THR A 229 13.38 17.24 4.01
N ILE A 230 13.22 17.39 2.69
CA ILE A 230 14.05 18.27 1.83
C ILE A 230 13.72 19.75 2.05
#